data_AF-A0A9Q8P9M2-F1
#
_entry.id   AF-A0A9Q8P9M2-F1
#
_cell.length_a   1.000
_cell.length_b   1.000
_cell.length_c   1.000
_cell.angle_alpha   90.00
_cell.angle_beta   90.00
_cell.angle_gamma   90.00
#
_symmetry.space_group_name_H-M   'P 1'
#
loop_
_entity.id
_entity.type
_entity.pdbx_description
1 polymer ?
#
loop_
_entity_poly.entity_id
_entity_poly.type
_entity_poly.pdbx_seq_one_letter_code
_entity_poly.pdbx_strand_id
1 'polypeptide(L)'
;MSVYLNALDPSSAPRVTAFASTGATKFFLPLLVWHRSLWTDIPAMWSKAKADAVAACTANEATSASIKTLVTTVDGFSSSVKDLTKAIEGLTAQTALAVGEMKSTNAFISNTVDAVHTIQQDNKEIAQLTLLSSNTVSLLRRQVHAIMEEHLRVHVTLHSQYQVFDASGGLPFSFVFGLCQHSSADSDPMPLTLNTRNSVFDVPWALANGLLELCERNDQGGEDILDLSDLDTSDAGEGETVTLPSPLSRTDNWRNSFTTFLHKIKPGSDLASRLQNGRPYTMRLRSQDWASNLPSQDLSPAKLINQKLSAGKATFTSAPALTWPPIIETRLRRQLSDDNDHVLLEISALNTSEEPVTVQTHGPQRFLTPSDPFFRPGQDDISDHRARLIDVASERAAPSAVQVIDLASGSVVRDIPRPTSASLTQGHDKRPKQESLVTLMPGEPVVKNINVANLLNGLSDGKYGIRLVPRGTWWCTGTMEDAIEEEGDRVVEEKFRADIPPLMLQSEDIVEVTVRDGKGAGQASLDIVAPGAANDDDGVD
;
A
#
# COMPACT_ATOMS: atom_id res chain seq x y z
N MET A 1 -45.31 -15.83 0.27
CA MET A 1 -46.54 -16.38 0.88
C MET A 1 -47.30 -15.21 1.51
N SER A 2 -47.88 -14.35 0.66
CA SER A 2 -49.31 -14.29 0.29
C SER A 2 -50.24 -13.69 1.36
N VAL A 3 -50.62 -12.41 1.11
CA VAL A 3 -52.01 -11.94 0.84
C VAL A 3 -52.91 -11.55 2.04
N TYR A 4 -53.21 -10.23 2.11
CA TYR A 4 -54.52 -9.56 2.29
C TYR A 4 -55.18 -9.40 3.69
N LEU A 5 -55.38 -8.16 4.19
CA LEU A 5 -56.60 -7.31 4.04
C LEU A 5 -56.70 -6.11 5.01
N ASN A 6 -57.16 -4.99 4.45
CA ASN A 6 -58.05 -3.93 4.99
C ASN A 6 -57.56 -2.87 5.99
N ALA A 7 -57.14 -1.74 5.41
CA ALA A 7 -57.80 -0.42 5.45
C ALA A 7 -58.80 -0.09 6.58
N LEU A 8 -58.52 1.03 7.28
CA LEU A 8 -59.49 2.10 7.58
C LEU A 8 -58.75 3.45 7.68
N ASP A 9 -59.09 4.32 6.74
CA ASP A 9 -58.76 5.74 6.63
C ASP A 9 -59.68 6.59 7.54
N PRO A 10 -59.18 7.65 8.17
CA PRO A 10 -60.01 8.81 8.47
C PRO A 10 -59.44 10.08 7.83
N SER A 11 -59.68 10.24 6.53
CA SER A 11 -59.71 11.55 5.89
C SER A 11 -61.07 12.19 6.13
N SER A 12 -61.13 13.18 7.02
CA SER A 12 -62.01 14.35 6.87
C SER A 12 -61.77 15.35 8.00
N ALA A 13 -61.33 16.54 7.58
CA ALA A 13 -61.27 17.76 8.38
C ALA A 13 -62.68 18.16 8.88
N PRO A 14 -62.76 19.18 9.76
CA PRO A 14 -62.90 20.51 9.19
C PRO A 14 -61.95 21.51 9.87
N ARG A 15 -61.17 22.28 9.09
CA ARG A 15 -61.55 23.66 8.73
C ARG A 15 -62.17 24.41 9.91
N VAL A 16 -61.31 24.98 10.75
CA VAL A 16 -61.69 26.10 11.61
C VAL A 16 -61.72 27.34 10.73
N THR A 17 -62.82 27.50 10.00
CA THR A 17 -63.18 28.74 9.33
C THR A 17 -63.64 29.75 10.37
N ALA A 18 -63.01 30.92 10.30
CA ALA A 18 -63.40 32.15 10.96
C ALA A 18 -64.92 32.36 10.88
N PHE A 19 -65.55 32.53 12.05
CA PHE A 19 -66.90 33.05 12.14
C PHE A 19 -66.89 34.41 12.83
N ALA A 20 -67.54 35.34 12.12
CA ALA A 20 -67.76 36.73 12.43
C ALA A 20 -68.18 37.01 13.88
N SER A 21 -67.52 37.98 14.51
CA SER A 21 -68.02 38.69 15.70
C SER A 21 -68.03 40.21 15.51
N THR A 22 -68.47 40.65 14.33
CA THR A 22 -68.88 42.05 14.09
C THR A 22 -70.34 42.06 13.66
N GLY A 23 -71.25 42.07 14.64
CA GLY A 23 -72.68 42.07 14.32
C GLY A 23 -73.69 42.10 15.46
N ALA A 24 -73.31 42.26 16.74
CA ALA A 24 -74.27 42.22 17.85
C ALA A 24 -74.31 43.49 18.73
N THR A 25 -73.39 44.44 18.56
CA THR A 25 -73.35 45.69 19.35
C THR A 25 -74.03 46.89 18.69
N LYS A 26 -74.46 46.79 17.42
CA LYS A 26 -75.14 47.88 16.69
C LYS A 26 -76.67 47.86 16.73
N PHE A 27 -77.29 46.80 17.25
CA PHE A 27 -78.76 46.68 17.31
C PHE A 27 -79.37 46.78 18.71
N PHE A 28 -78.60 46.59 19.79
CA PHE A 28 -79.16 46.60 21.16
C PHE A 28 -79.15 47.98 21.85
N LEU A 29 -78.23 48.89 21.52
CA LEU A 29 -78.21 50.23 22.11
C LEU A 29 -79.32 51.16 21.61
N PRO A 30 -79.72 51.17 20.32
CA PRO A 30 -80.83 52.01 19.87
C PRO A 30 -82.20 51.56 20.43
N LEU A 31 -82.38 50.25 20.67
CA LEU A 31 -83.62 49.70 21.23
C LEU A 31 -83.79 50.07 22.71
N LEU A 32 -82.70 50.08 23.49
CA LEU A 32 -82.71 50.49 24.91
C LEU A 32 -82.88 52.01 25.09
N VAL A 33 -82.31 52.82 24.20
CA VAL A 33 -82.50 54.29 24.20
C VAL A 33 -83.92 54.66 23.77
N TRP A 34 -84.51 53.95 22.79
CA TRP A 34 -85.90 54.15 22.39
C TRP A 34 -86.89 53.72 23.47
N HIS A 35 -86.62 52.61 24.18
CA HIS A 35 -87.45 52.17 25.30
C HIS A 35 -87.38 53.18 26.48
N ARG A 36 -86.20 53.72 26.82
CA ARG A 36 -86.08 54.70 27.92
C ARG A 36 -86.81 56.02 27.65
N SER A 37 -86.87 56.46 26.40
CA SER A 37 -87.66 57.64 25.99
C SER A 37 -89.15 57.40 26.10
N LEU A 38 -89.65 56.21 25.74
CA LEU A 38 -91.08 55.90 25.85
C LEU A 38 -91.56 55.80 27.30
N TRP A 39 -90.69 55.37 28.23
CA TRP A 39 -91.06 55.18 29.64
C TRP A 39 -90.91 56.44 30.52
N THR A 40 -90.21 57.47 30.06
CA THR A 40 -90.04 58.74 30.81
C THR A 40 -91.20 59.70 30.65
N ASP A 41 -91.94 59.63 29.53
CA ASP A 41 -93.10 60.48 29.26
C ASP A 41 -94.42 59.91 29.82
N ILE A 42 -94.49 58.60 30.06
CA ILE A 42 -95.68 57.91 30.60
C ILE A 42 -96.16 58.51 31.92
N PRO A 43 -95.31 58.81 32.94
CA PRO A 43 -95.77 59.40 34.20
C PRO A 43 -96.41 60.78 34.03
N ALA A 44 -95.88 61.61 33.11
CA ALA A 44 -96.40 62.95 32.84
C ALA A 44 -97.74 62.91 32.08
N MET A 45 -97.84 62.04 31.07
CA MET A 45 -99.11 61.77 30.37
C MET A 45 -100.17 61.19 31.31
N TRP A 46 -99.77 60.33 32.25
CA TRP A 46 -100.66 59.71 33.23
C TRP A 46 -101.15 60.69 34.29
N SER A 47 -100.29 61.59 34.76
CA SER A 47 -100.67 62.65 35.71
C SER A 47 -101.70 63.60 35.09
N LYS A 48 -101.59 63.89 33.79
CA LYS A 48 -102.56 64.69 33.04
C LYS A 48 -103.90 63.96 32.88
N ALA A 49 -103.89 62.69 32.48
CA ALA A 49 -105.10 61.87 32.37
C ALA A 49 -105.84 61.71 33.72
N LYS A 50 -105.09 61.58 34.83
CA LYS A 50 -105.66 61.54 36.19
C LYS A 50 -106.30 62.88 36.58
N ALA A 51 -105.68 64.01 36.24
CA ALA A 51 -106.24 65.34 36.48
C ALA A 51 -107.51 65.58 35.65
N ASP A 52 -107.52 65.19 34.38
CA ASP A 52 -108.67 65.33 33.48
C ASP A 52 -109.85 64.44 33.93
N ALA A 53 -109.58 63.23 34.42
CA ALA A 53 -110.60 62.33 34.97
C ALA A 53 -111.22 62.86 36.27
N VAL A 54 -110.42 63.50 37.14
CA VAL A 54 -110.90 64.13 38.38
C VAL A 54 -111.72 65.39 38.09
N ALA A 55 -111.32 66.20 37.10
CA ALA A 55 -112.06 67.38 36.67
C ALA A 55 -113.45 67.04 36.10
N ALA A 56 -113.56 65.95 35.33
CA ALA A 56 -114.84 65.48 34.78
C ALA A 56 -115.84 64.96 35.84
N CYS A 57 -115.38 64.65 37.07
CA CYS A 57 -116.19 64.02 38.12
C CYS A 57 -116.95 64.99 39.04
N THR A 58 -116.79 66.31 38.91
CA THR A 58 -117.52 67.29 39.75
C THR A 58 -118.96 67.57 39.30
N ALA A 59 -119.46 66.86 38.27
CA ALA A 59 -120.77 67.15 37.66
C ALA A 59 -121.85 66.07 37.84
N ASN A 60 -121.60 64.92 38.49
CA ASN A 60 -122.64 63.91 38.64
C ASN A 60 -122.40 62.91 39.78
N GLU A 61 -123.29 62.87 40.78
CA GLU A 61 -123.17 62.05 42.00
C GLU A 61 -123.45 60.54 41.80
N ALA A 62 -123.71 60.08 40.58
CA ALA A 62 -124.06 58.68 40.30
C ALA A 62 -122.88 57.76 39.89
N THR A 63 -121.64 58.24 39.84
CA THR A 63 -120.48 57.48 39.29
C THR A 63 -119.32 57.24 40.29
N SER A 64 -119.60 57.13 41.60
CA SER A 64 -118.53 57.00 42.61
C SER A 64 -117.94 55.59 42.80
N ALA A 65 -118.63 54.50 42.41
CA ALA A 65 -118.19 53.13 42.74
C ALA A 65 -117.18 52.56 41.72
N SER A 66 -117.42 52.71 40.41
CA SER A 66 -116.55 52.15 39.37
C SER A 66 -115.18 52.83 39.27
N ILE A 67 -115.08 54.09 39.71
CA ILE A 67 -113.85 54.88 39.62
C ILE A 67 -112.85 54.50 40.72
N LYS A 68 -113.33 54.14 41.92
CA LYS A 68 -112.44 53.65 43.00
C LYS A 68 -111.72 52.37 42.59
N THR A 69 -112.42 51.45 41.92
CA THR A 69 -111.84 50.21 41.39
C THR A 69 -110.77 50.50 40.33
N LEU A 70 -111.00 51.47 39.44
CA LEU A 70 -110.03 51.85 38.41
C LEU A 70 -108.74 52.41 39.02
N VAL A 71 -108.85 53.28 40.04
CA VAL A 71 -107.68 53.88 40.71
C VAL A 71 -106.84 52.81 41.42
N THR A 72 -107.45 51.85 42.11
CA THR A 72 -106.71 50.74 42.75
C THR A 72 -105.99 49.84 41.74
N THR A 73 -106.59 49.56 40.58
CA THR A 73 -105.94 48.74 39.54
C THR A 73 -104.74 49.47 38.94
N VAL A 74 -104.84 50.80 38.80
CA VAL A 74 -103.77 51.66 38.29
C VAL A 74 -102.60 51.77 39.26
N ASP A 75 -102.86 51.90 40.56
CA ASP A 75 -101.80 51.94 41.57
C ASP A 75 -101.06 50.59 41.66
N GLY A 76 -101.78 49.47 41.46
CA GLY A 76 -101.18 48.14 41.33
C GLY A 76 -100.24 48.01 40.13
N PHE A 77 -100.61 48.59 38.97
CA PHE A 77 -99.76 48.60 37.78
C PHE A 77 -98.49 49.43 37.97
N SER A 78 -98.58 50.58 38.66
CA SER A 78 -97.42 51.43 38.96
C SER A 78 -96.37 50.74 39.84
N SER A 79 -96.81 49.93 40.81
CA SER A 79 -95.91 49.12 41.65
C SER A 79 -95.11 48.13 40.82
N SER A 80 -95.77 47.37 39.94
CA SER A 80 -95.12 46.36 39.10
C SER A 80 -94.08 46.94 38.14
N VAL A 81 -94.31 48.16 37.63
CA VAL A 81 -93.34 48.85 36.76
C VAL A 81 -92.07 49.25 37.53
N LYS A 82 -92.19 49.65 38.79
CA LYS A 82 -91.03 49.99 39.63
C LYS A 82 -90.18 48.76 39.94
N ASP A 83 -90.82 47.63 40.24
CA ASP A 83 -90.11 46.37 40.51
C ASP A 83 -89.38 45.85 39.26
N LEU A 84 -89.99 45.97 38.08
CA LEU A 84 -89.34 45.63 36.81
C LEU A 84 -88.12 46.51 36.52
N THR A 85 -88.22 47.82 36.79
CA THR A 85 -87.11 48.76 36.59
C THR A 85 -85.92 48.39 37.48
N LYS A 86 -86.18 48.04 38.74
CA LYS A 86 -85.14 47.63 39.70
C LYS A 86 -84.46 46.32 39.30
N ALA A 87 -85.21 45.38 38.71
CA ALA A 87 -84.66 44.14 38.18
C ALA A 87 -83.72 44.37 36.98
N ILE A 88 -84.07 45.30 36.08
CA ILE A 88 -83.24 45.65 34.91
C ILE A 88 -81.92 46.31 35.34
N GLU A 89 -81.95 47.17 36.36
CA GLU A 89 -80.73 47.79 36.91
C GLU A 89 -79.78 46.75 37.51
N GLY A 90 -80.32 45.75 38.22
CA GLY A 90 -79.54 44.62 38.76
C GLY A 90 -78.85 43.78 37.68
N LEU A 91 -79.56 43.46 36.59
CA LEU A 91 -79.02 42.71 35.45
C LEU A 91 -77.92 43.48 34.71
N THR A 92 -78.05 44.80 34.62
CA THR A 92 -77.06 45.66 33.98
C THR A 92 -75.75 45.68 34.77
N ALA A 93 -75.81 45.73 36.10
CA ALA A 93 -74.64 45.69 36.97
C ALA A 93 -73.90 44.34 36.90
N GLN A 94 -74.62 43.21 36.86
CA GLN A 94 -74.02 41.88 36.71
C GLN A 94 -73.31 41.71 35.36
N THR A 95 -73.88 42.26 34.30
CA THR A 95 -73.31 42.17 32.94
C THR A 95 -71.99 42.96 32.84
N ALA A 96 -71.87 44.11 33.52
CA ALA A 96 -70.65 44.90 33.53
C ALA A 96 -69.47 44.18 34.22
N LEU A 97 -69.76 43.41 35.28
CA LEU A 97 -68.77 42.61 36.01
C LEU A 97 -68.22 41.47 35.14
N ALA A 98 -69.10 40.73 34.45
CA ALA A 98 -68.71 39.64 33.55
C ALA A 98 -67.86 40.13 32.35
N VAL A 99 -68.12 41.34 31.83
CA VAL A 99 -67.31 41.94 30.76
C VAL A 99 -65.91 42.34 31.25
N GLY A 100 -65.77 42.73 32.52
CA GLY A 100 -64.47 43.02 33.14
C GLY A 100 -63.57 41.78 33.21
N GLU A 101 -64.13 40.65 33.66
CA GLU A 101 -63.40 39.38 33.76
C GLU A 101 -62.95 38.85 32.39
N MET A 102 -63.82 38.94 31.37
CA MET A 102 -63.46 38.52 30.01
C MET A 102 -62.30 39.32 29.40
N LYS A 103 -62.17 40.62 29.71
CA LYS A 103 -61.04 41.43 29.24
C LYS A 103 -59.71 41.02 29.89
N SER A 104 -59.74 40.67 31.17
CA SER A 104 -58.56 40.18 31.89
C SER A 104 -58.06 38.85 31.32
N THR A 105 -58.98 37.92 31.04
CA THR A 105 -58.63 36.62 30.45
C THR A 105 -58.06 36.75 29.05
N ASN A 106 -58.58 37.68 28.25
CA ASN A 106 -58.08 37.90 26.89
C ASN A 106 -56.65 38.49 26.88
N ALA A 107 -56.34 39.38 27.83
CA ALA A 107 -54.98 39.92 27.99
C ALA A 107 -53.97 38.81 28.39
N PHE A 108 -54.37 37.88 29.26
CA PHE A 108 -53.54 36.75 29.65
C PHE A 108 -53.24 35.80 28.48
N ILE A 109 -54.26 35.52 27.64
CA ILE A 109 -54.10 34.66 26.46
C ILE A 109 -53.14 35.31 25.45
N SER A 110 -53.29 36.62 25.19
CA SER A 110 -52.39 37.34 24.27
C SER A 110 -50.92 37.23 24.70
N ASN A 111 -50.63 37.50 25.97
CA ASN A 111 -49.25 37.42 26.49
C ASN A 111 -48.68 36.00 26.41
N THR A 112 -49.53 34.98 26.56
CA THR A 112 -49.10 33.57 26.46
C THR A 112 -48.77 33.18 25.02
N VAL A 113 -49.54 33.68 24.05
CA VAL A 113 -49.30 33.42 22.61
C VAL A 113 -47.99 34.07 22.16
N ASP A 114 -47.70 35.29 22.61
CA ASP A 114 -46.45 35.98 22.28
C ASP A 114 -45.23 35.22 22.83
N ALA A 115 -45.31 34.72 24.08
CA ALA A 115 -44.25 33.90 24.68
C ALA A 115 -44.02 32.58 23.93
N VAL A 116 -45.09 31.91 23.47
CA VAL A 116 -44.97 30.68 22.66
C VAL A 116 -44.31 30.97 21.32
N HIS A 117 -44.62 32.11 20.69
CA HIS A 117 -44.01 32.50 19.42
C HIS A 117 -42.51 32.78 19.57
N THR A 118 -42.08 33.41 20.67
CA THR A 118 -40.65 33.60 20.99
C THR A 118 -39.93 32.26 21.16
N ILE A 119 -40.50 31.32 21.92
CA ILE A 119 -39.90 29.98 22.13
C ILE A 119 -39.78 29.20 20.80
N GLN A 120 -40.76 29.32 19.90
CA GLN A 120 -40.67 28.68 18.59
C GLN A 120 -39.57 29.28 17.71
N GLN A 121 -39.29 30.57 17.83
CA GLN A 121 -38.23 31.22 17.09
C GLN A 121 -36.84 30.79 17.61
N ASP A 122 -36.66 30.75 18.93
CA ASP A 122 -35.41 30.30 19.55
C ASP A 122 -35.09 28.84 19.20
N ASN A 123 -36.12 27.96 19.15
CA ASN A 123 -35.94 26.57 18.75
C ASN A 123 -35.54 26.42 17.27
N LYS A 124 -35.95 27.33 16.38
CA LYS A 124 -35.48 27.34 14.98
C LYS A 124 -34.02 27.74 14.88
N GLU A 125 -33.58 28.71 15.68
CA GLU A 125 -32.18 29.14 15.72
C GLU A 125 -31.27 28.03 16.28
N ILE A 126 -31.70 27.33 17.34
CA ILE A 126 -30.97 26.17 17.88
C ILE A 126 -30.86 25.04 16.85
N ALA A 127 -31.93 24.77 16.09
CA ALA A 127 -31.90 23.77 15.01
C ALA A 127 -30.92 24.16 13.88
N GLN A 128 -30.88 25.45 13.51
CA GLN A 128 -29.93 25.95 12.50
C GLN A 128 -28.47 25.89 13.00
N LEU A 129 -28.21 26.22 14.26
CA LEU A 129 -26.88 26.12 14.87
C LEU A 129 -26.41 24.65 14.96
N THR A 130 -27.32 23.71 15.24
CA THR A 130 -27.02 22.27 15.26
C THR A 130 -26.67 21.75 13.85
N LEU A 131 -27.38 22.21 12.82
CA LEU A 131 -27.10 21.87 11.43
C LEU A 131 -25.75 22.43 10.96
N LEU A 132 -25.44 23.69 11.33
CA LEU A 132 -24.16 24.32 11.06
C LEU A 132 -23.01 23.56 11.75
N SER A 133 -23.17 23.19 13.02
CA SER A 133 -22.21 22.37 13.76
C SER A 133 -21.97 21.01 13.10
N SER A 134 -23.01 20.33 12.60
CA SER A 134 -22.88 19.04 11.91
C SER A 134 -22.13 19.17 10.58
N ASN A 135 -22.38 20.26 9.84
CA ASN A 135 -21.67 20.58 8.61
C ASN A 135 -20.20 20.97 8.87
N THR A 136 -19.90 21.72 9.93
CA THR A 136 -18.52 22.05 10.30
C THR A 136 -17.76 20.83 10.79
N VAL A 137 -18.38 19.94 11.57
CA VAL A 137 -17.77 18.68 12.02
C VAL A 137 -17.52 17.75 10.84
N SER A 138 -18.45 17.65 9.88
CA SER A 138 -18.23 16.85 8.66
C SER A 138 -17.19 17.46 7.73
N LEU A 139 -17.09 18.80 7.64
CA LEU A 139 -16.05 19.49 6.88
C LEU A 139 -14.66 19.32 7.52
N LEU A 140 -14.56 19.44 8.85
CA LEU A 140 -13.34 19.16 9.61
C LEU A 140 -12.97 17.69 9.52
N ARG A 141 -13.93 16.76 9.56
CA ARG A 141 -13.67 15.33 9.36
C ARG A 141 -13.15 15.07 7.95
N ARG A 142 -13.70 15.74 6.91
CA ARG A 142 -13.18 15.67 5.53
C ARG A 142 -11.80 16.32 5.38
N GLN A 143 -11.52 17.43 6.07
CA GLN A 143 -10.21 18.07 6.05
C GLN A 143 -9.17 17.27 6.82
N VAL A 144 -9.50 16.69 7.98
CA VAL A 144 -8.65 15.76 8.72
C VAL A 144 -8.42 14.48 7.91
N HIS A 145 -9.44 13.95 7.22
CA HIS A 145 -9.28 12.80 6.33
C HIS A 145 -8.43 13.11 5.09
N ALA A 146 -8.49 14.35 4.58
CA ALA A 146 -7.62 14.83 3.50
C ALA A 146 -6.18 15.14 3.97
N ILE A 147 -5.98 15.40 5.27
CA ILE A 147 -4.66 15.54 5.89
C ILE A 147 -4.08 14.17 6.28
N MET A 148 -4.92 13.18 6.56
CA MET A 148 -4.53 11.82 6.98
C MET A 148 -4.41 10.79 5.84
N GLU A 149 -4.66 11.15 4.58
CA GLU A 149 -4.17 10.35 3.44
C GLU A 149 -2.65 10.56 3.29
N GLU A 150 -1.89 10.09 4.29
CA GLU A 150 -0.44 9.98 4.19
C GLU A 150 -0.13 8.86 3.19
N HIS A 151 0.05 9.27 1.93
CA HIS A 151 0.60 8.40 0.92
C HIS A 151 2.05 8.08 1.28
N LEU A 152 2.28 6.87 1.79
CA LEU A 152 3.63 6.39 2.03
C LEU A 152 4.30 6.10 0.68
N ARG A 153 5.41 6.78 0.43
CA ARG A 153 6.14 6.67 -0.83
C ARG A 153 7.32 5.75 -0.67
N VAL A 154 7.31 4.65 -1.42
CA VAL A 154 8.43 3.72 -1.49
C VAL A 154 8.95 3.72 -2.92
N HIS A 155 10.27 3.62 -3.05
CA HIS A 155 10.94 3.42 -4.31
C HIS A 155 11.03 1.93 -4.60
N VAL A 156 10.55 1.51 -5.77
CA VAL A 156 10.66 0.13 -6.26
C VAL A 156 11.52 0.07 -7.50
N THR A 157 12.43 -0.90 -7.54
CA THR A 157 13.06 -1.40 -8.76
C THR A 157 12.69 -2.87 -8.97
N LEU A 158 12.42 -3.25 -10.21
CA LEU A 158 12.11 -4.62 -10.61
C LEU A 158 13.13 -5.11 -11.64
N HIS A 159 13.72 -6.26 -11.36
CA HIS A 159 14.69 -6.94 -12.22
C HIS A 159 14.42 -8.45 -12.26
N SER A 160 14.95 -9.13 -13.26
CA SER A 160 15.08 -10.59 -13.25
C SER A 160 16.44 -10.94 -12.64
N GLN A 161 16.49 -11.97 -11.80
CA GLN A 161 17.75 -12.41 -11.21
C GLN A 161 18.72 -12.86 -12.30
N TYR A 162 18.24 -13.50 -13.34
CA TYR A 162 19.05 -13.90 -14.49
C TYR A 162 18.39 -13.41 -15.78
N GLN A 163 19.16 -13.31 -16.86
CA GLN A 163 18.60 -13.01 -18.19
C GLN A 163 17.95 -14.24 -18.84
N VAL A 164 18.00 -15.41 -18.20
CA VAL A 164 17.36 -16.64 -18.67
C VAL A 164 16.57 -17.29 -17.53
N PHE A 165 15.36 -17.74 -17.85
CA PHE A 165 14.58 -18.67 -17.04
C PHE A 165 14.80 -20.09 -17.56
N ASP A 166 15.30 -20.98 -16.70
CA ASP A 166 15.54 -22.39 -17.02
C ASP A 166 14.33 -23.23 -16.62
N ALA A 167 13.51 -23.63 -17.60
CA ALA A 167 12.30 -24.40 -17.37
C ALA A 167 12.56 -25.79 -16.77
N SER A 168 13.78 -26.33 -16.94
CA SER A 168 14.19 -27.60 -16.32
C SER A 168 14.43 -27.49 -14.81
N GLY A 169 14.68 -26.27 -14.32
CA GLY A 169 14.97 -26.01 -12.92
C GLY A 169 16.42 -26.15 -12.49
N GLY A 170 17.35 -26.41 -13.41
CA GLY A 170 18.77 -26.44 -13.09
C GLY A 170 19.26 -25.09 -12.54
N LEU A 171 18.79 -23.98 -13.13
CA LEU A 171 19.11 -22.63 -12.66
C LEU A 171 17.94 -22.04 -11.86
N PRO A 172 18.12 -21.69 -10.58
CA PRO A 172 17.08 -21.02 -9.82
C PRO A 172 16.79 -19.63 -10.42
N PHE A 173 15.52 -19.33 -10.62
CA PHE A 173 15.10 -18.05 -11.18
C PHE A 173 14.17 -17.31 -10.23
N SER A 174 14.41 -16.01 -10.06
CA SER A 174 13.58 -15.14 -9.24
C SER A 174 13.38 -13.79 -9.91
N PHE A 175 12.22 -13.18 -9.66
CA PHE A 175 12.07 -11.74 -9.83
C PHE A 175 12.61 -11.03 -8.60
N VAL A 176 13.41 -10.00 -8.84
CA VAL A 176 14.11 -9.24 -7.83
C VAL A 176 13.43 -7.89 -7.66
N PHE A 177 12.85 -7.68 -6.49
CA PHE A 177 12.26 -6.42 -6.08
C PHE A 177 13.23 -5.68 -5.16
N GLY A 178 13.62 -4.49 -5.58
CA GLY A 178 14.40 -3.56 -4.80
C GLY A 178 13.53 -2.52 -4.15
N LEU A 179 13.45 -2.51 -2.82
CA LEU A 179 12.56 -1.62 -2.05
C LEU A 179 13.33 -0.62 -1.19
N CYS A 180 12.99 0.67 -1.26
CA CYS A 180 13.59 1.67 -0.38
C CYS A 180 12.58 2.75 0.01
N GLN A 181 12.46 3.03 1.29
CA GLN A 181 11.74 4.19 1.79
C GLN A 181 12.58 5.44 1.45
N HIS A 182 12.07 6.24 0.51
CA HIS A 182 12.84 7.33 -0.14
C HIS A 182 12.37 8.74 0.28
N SER A 183 11.26 8.85 1.02
CA SER A 183 10.66 10.16 1.26
C SER A 183 11.54 11.04 2.16
N SER A 184 12.01 12.18 1.61
CA SER A 184 12.65 13.25 2.38
C SER A 184 11.69 14.02 3.28
N ALA A 185 10.38 13.78 3.11
CA ALA A 185 9.30 14.32 3.95
C ALA A 185 8.81 13.31 4.99
N ASP A 186 9.34 12.09 4.97
CA ASP A 186 8.98 11.06 5.92
C ASP A 186 9.80 11.24 7.19
N SER A 187 9.08 11.67 8.23
CA SER A 187 9.60 11.90 9.56
C SER A 187 9.33 10.73 10.49
N ASP A 188 8.85 9.58 9.98
CA ASP A 188 8.61 8.42 10.81
C ASP A 188 9.94 7.70 11.11
N PRO A 189 10.36 7.62 12.39
CA PRO A 189 11.55 6.86 12.77
C PRO A 189 11.34 5.35 12.67
N MET A 190 10.11 4.87 12.51
CA MET A 190 9.80 3.46 12.49
C MET A 190 10.11 2.81 11.14
N PRO A 191 10.70 1.60 11.13
CA PRO A 191 10.78 0.78 9.93
C PRO A 191 9.38 0.46 9.38
N LEU A 192 9.26 0.43 8.06
CA LEU A 192 8.03 0.04 7.39
C LEU A 192 8.02 -1.48 7.14
N THR A 193 7.05 -2.20 7.70
CA THR A 193 6.84 -3.62 7.39
C THR A 193 5.75 -3.79 6.33
N LEU A 194 6.12 -4.38 5.20
CA LEU A 194 5.24 -4.69 4.08
C LEU A 194 4.85 -6.16 4.10
N ASN A 195 3.56 -6.45 3.97
CA ASN A 195 3.09 -7.81 3.71
C ASN A 195 3.21 -8.10 2.21
N THR A 196 3.83 -9.22 1.83
CA THR A 196 4.02 -9.58 0.42
C THR A 196 2.82 -10.28 -0.18
N ARG A 197 1.97 -10.91 0.63
CA ARG A 197 0.79 -11.66 0.16
C ARG A 197 -0.25 -10.73 -0.46
N ASN A 198 -0.86 -11.17 -1.56
CA ASN A 198 -1.88 -10.40 -2.27
C ASN A 198 -1.44 -8.95 -2.55
N SER A 199 -0.17 -8.79 -2.93
CA SER A 199 0.45 -7.50 -3.23
C SER A 199 1.23 -7.60 -4.55
N VAL A 200 1.83 -6.50 -4.99
CA VAL A 200 2.75 -6.49 -6.16
C VAL A 200 3.96 -7.44 -6.01
N PHE A 201 4.30 -7.86 -4.78
CA PHE A 201 5.41 -8.77 -4.49
C PHE A 201 5.03 -10.25 -4.60
N ASP A 202 3.75 -10.55 -4.60
CA ASP A 202 3.20 -11.87 -4.93
C ASP A 202 2.97 -11.93 -6.44
N VAL A 203 3.98 -12.37 -7.20
CA VAL A 203 4.02 -12.19 -8.65
C VAL A 203 2.83 -12.86 -9.36
N PRO A 204 2.47 -14.14 -9.11
CA PRO A 204 1.29 -14.75 -9.72
C PRO A 204 0.01 -13.96 -9.43
N TRP A 205 -0.21 -13.57 -8.17
CA TRP A 205 -1.39 -12.81 -7.78
C TRP A 205 -1.41 -11.41 -8.42
N ALA A 206 -0.27 -10.74 -8.46
CA ALA A 206 -0.11 -9.41 -9.04
C ALA A 206 -0.33 -9.40 -10.56
N LEU A 207 0.08 -10.46 -11.27
CA LEU A 207 -0.20 -10.63 -12.70
C LEU A 207 -1.70 -10.90 -12.93
N ALA A 208 -2.30 -11.80 -12.14
CA ALA A 208 -3.73 -12.12 -12.25
C ALA A 208 -4.64 -10.91 -11.99
N ASN A 209 -4.25 -10.04 -11.05
CA ASN A 209 -5.01 -8.85 -10.68
C ASN A 209 -4.55 -7.58 -11.44
N GLY A 210 -3.65 -7.72 -12.42
CA GLY A 210 -3.21 -6.64 -13.29
C GLY A 210 -2.43 -5.52 -12.60
N LEU A 211 -1.74 -5.80 -11.49
CA LEU A 211 -0.76 -4.90 -10.88
C LEU A 211 0.61 -4.98 -11.59
N LEU A 212 0.96 -6.18 -12.05
CA LEU A 212 2.07 -6.45 -12.95
C LEU A 212 1.53 -6.78 -14.33
N GLU A 213 2.35 -6.51 -15.35
CA GLU A 213 2.13 -7.00 -16.70
C GLU A 213 3.35 -7.75 -17.19
N LEU A 214 3.10 -8.88 -17.86
CA LEU A 214 4.10 -9.69 -18.53
C LEU A 214 3.87 -9.62 -20.03
N CYS A 215 4.89 -9.19 -20.76
CA CYS A 215 4.85 -9.06 -22.21
C CYS A 215 5.79 -10.07 -22.86
N GLU A 216 5.30 -10.78 -23.86
CA GLU A 216 6.10 -11.60 -24.76
C GLU A 216 6.57 -10.74 -25.94
N ARG A 217 7.85 -10.80 -26.30
CA ARG A 217 8.36 -10.13 -27.49
C ARG A 217 8.18 -11.04 -28.71
N ASN A 218 7.46 -10.55 -29.71
CA ASN A 218 7.24 -11.28 -30.95
C ASN A 218 8.41 -11.13 -31.93
N ASP A 219 8.41 -11.96 -32.98
CA ASP A 219 9.49 -12.02 -33.99
C ASP A 219 9.64 -10.73 -34.80
N GLN A 220 8.62 -9.87 -34.80
CA GLN A 220 8.62 -8.56 -35.47
C GLN A 220 9.12 -7.43 -34.55
N GLY A 221 9.50 -7.75 -33.31
CA GLY A 221 9.99 -6.80 -32.31
C GLY A 221 8.90 -6.07 -31.53
N GLY A 222 7.62 -6.40 -31.74
CA GLY A 222 6.50 -5.96 -30.92
C GLY A 222 6.43 -6.68 -29.58
N GLU A 223 5.66 -6.14 -28.63
CA GLU A 223 5.42 -6.72 -27.31
C GLU A 223 3.93 -7.02 -27.15
N ASP A 224 3.57 -8.30 -26.97
CA ASP A 224 2.21 -8.77 -26.77
C ASP A 224 1.99 -9.04 -25.27
N ILE A 225 0.97 -8.42 -24.67
CA ILE A 225 0.65 -8.61 -23.25
C ILE A 225 -0.01 -9.97 -23.08
N LEU A 226 0.54 -10.80 -22.20
CA LEU A 226 -0.06 -12.10 -21.86
C LEU A 226 -1.28 -11.90 -20.96
N ASP A 227 -2.40 -12.54 -21.31
CA ASP A 227 -3.54 -12.67 -20.40
C ASP A 227 -3.23 -13.76 -19.38
N LEU A 228 -3.16 -13.35 -18.12
CA LEU A 228 -2.78 -14.17 -16.97
C LEU A 228 -3.81 -14.05 -15.84
N SER A 229 -5.02 -13.58 -16.17
CA SER A 229 -6.11 -13.39 -15.22
C SER A 229 -6.62 -14.70 -14.59
N ASP A 230 -6.31 -15.84 -15.22
CA ASP A 230 -6.68 -17.19 -14.81
C ASP A 230 -5.59 -17.90 -13.98
N LEU A 231 -4.47 -17.24 -13.66
CA LEU A 231 -3.38 -17.86 -12.92
C LEU A 231 -3.84 -18.38 -11.55
N ASP A 232 -3.38 -19.58 -11.20
CA ASP A 232 -3.58 -20.12 -9.86
C ASP A 232 -2.78 -19.30 -8.82
N THR A 233 -3.50 -18.68 -7.90
CA THR A 233 -2.94 -17.86 -6.81
C THR A 233 -3.01 -18.57 -5.45
N SER A 234 -3.43 -19.83 -5.43
CA SER A 234 -3.63 -20.59 -4.20
C SER A 234 -2.32 -21.10 -3.55
N ASP A 235 -1.21 -21.12 -4.30
CA ASP A 235 0.12 -21.54 -3.83
C ASP A 235 0.87 -20.44 -3.03
N ALA A 236 0.19 -19.33 -2.70
CA ALA A 236 0.70 -18.32 -1.79
C ALA A 236 0.80 -18.89 -0.37
N GLY A 237 2.01 -19.27 0.04
CA GLY A 237 2.32 -19.71 1.41
C GLY A 237 1.97 -18.68 2.49
N GLU A 238 2.37 -18.94 3.73
CA GLU A 238 2.26 -17.91 4.77
C GLU A 238 2.94 -16.61 4.29
N GLY A 239 2.22 -15.49 4.37
CA GLY A 239 2.67 -14.22 3.79
C GLY A 239 3.99 -13.79 4.40
N GLU A 240 5.03 -13.70 3.58
CA GLU A 240 6.32 -13.17 4.00
C GLU A 240 6.18 -11.67 4.28
N THR A 241 6.96 -11.16 5.23
CA THR A 241 7.00 -9.72 5.51
C THR A 241 8.37 -9.17 5.14
N VAL A 242 8.38 -8.02 4.48
CA VAL A 242 9.61 -7.32 4.12
C VAL A 242 9.66 -6.03 4.93
N THR A 243 10.73 -5.86 5.71
CA THR A 243 10.91 -4.66 6.53
C THR A 243 11.87 -3.70 5.84
N LEU A 244 11.43 -2.47 5.60
CA LEU A 244 12.23 -1.39 5.04
C LEU A 244 12.74 -0.49 6.17
N PRO A 245 14.05 -0.18 6.20
CA PRO A 245 14.60 0.70 7.21
C PRO A 245 14.10 2.15 7.02
N SER A 246 13.82 2.82 8.14
CA SER A 246 13.44 4.24 8.16
C SER A 246 14.49 5.11 7.48
N PRO A 247 14.08 6.17 6.75
CA PRO A 247 15.00 7.10 6.13
C PRO A 247 15.72 7.99 7.15
N LEU A 248 15.21 8.14 8.39
CA LEU A 248 15.74 9.10 9.38
C LEU A 248 17.13 8.75 9.91
N SER A 249 17.47 7.46 10.02
CA SER A 249 18.77 7.01 10.52
C SER A 249 19.83 6.89 9.40
N ARG A 250 19.52 7.31 8.17
CA ARG A 250 20.37 7.09 7.01
C ARG A 250 21.46 8.16 6.90
N THR A 251 22.71 7.76 7.08
CA THR A 251 23.89 8.62 6.87
C THR A 251 24.48 8.51 5.46
N ASP A 252 24.16 7.42 4.74
CA ASP A 252 24.72 7.09 3.43
C ASP A 252 23.75 7.38 2.27
N ASN A 253 24.21 7.17 1.03
CA ASN A 253 23.37 7.28 -0.16
C ASN A 253 22.16 6.32 -0.07
N TRP A 254 20.95 6.82 -0.34
CA TRP A 254 19.70 6.03 -0.32
C TRP A 254 19.72 4.77 -1.19
N ARG A 255 20.54 4.76 -2.26
CA ARG A 255 20.74 3.58 -3.11
C ARG A 255 21.42 2.40 -2.38
N ASN A 256 22.10 2.68 -1.27
CA ASN A 256 22.72 1.64 -0.44
C ASN A 256 21.74 1.09 0.61
N SER A 257 20.56 1.70 0.76
CA SER A 257 19.56 1.32 1.77
C SER A 257 18.38 0.53 1.19
N PHE A 258 18.53 0.03 -0.04
CA PHE A 258 17.52 -0.85 -0.58
C PHE A 258 17.51 -2.21 0.13
N THR A 259 16.31 -2.67 0.40
CA THR A 259 16.03 -4.04 0.83
C THR A 259 15.64 -4.84 -0.40
N THR A 260 16.30 -5.98 -0.62
CA THR A 260 16.03 -6.87 -1.75
C THR A 260 15.03 -7.95 -1.32
N PHE A 261 13.96 -8.11 -2.09
CA PHE A 261 13.00 -9.20 -1.98
C PHE A 261 13.03 -10.05 -3.26
N LEU A 262 13.03 -11.38 -3.11
CA LEU A 262 13.14 -12.33 -4.21
C LEU A 262 11.87 -13.17 -4.30
N HIS A 263 11.10 -13.00 -5.38
CA HIS A 263 9.99 -13.90 -5.68
C HIS A 263 10.50 -15.02 -6.59
N LYS A 264 10.69 -16.22 -6.01
CA LYS A 264 11.17 -17.40 -6.74
C LYS A 264 10.09 -17.95 -7.66
N ILE A 265 10.45 -18.22 -8.92
CA ILE A 265 9.57 -18.92 -9.86
C ILE A 265 9.96 -20.39 -9.87
N LYS A 266 9.05 -21.24 -9.38
CA LYS A 266 9.25 -22.69 -9.40
C LYS A 266 9.08 -23.23 -10.82
N PRO A 267 10.01 -24.08 -11.31
CA PRO A 267 9.80 -24.87 -12.51
C PRO A 267 8.49 -25.65 -12.41
N GLY A 268 7.71 -25.69 -13.49
CA GLY A 268 6.42 -26.39 -13.52
C GLY A 268 5.27 -25.71 -12.76
N SER A 269 5.48 -24.54 -12.15
CA SER A 269 4.37 -23.70 -11.67
C SER A 269 3.46 -23.27 -12.82
N ASP A 270 2.21 -22.90 -12.53
CA ASP A 270 1.27 -22.42 -13.55
C ASP A 270 1.88 -21.26 -14.35
N LEU A 271 2.43 -20.25 -13.67
CA LEU A 271 3.13 -19.14 -14.33
C LEU A 271 4.30 -19.62 -15.21
N ALA A 272 5.15 -20.54 -14.73
CA ALA A 272 6.24 -21.08 -15.54
C ALA A 272 5.74 -21.82 -16.80
N SER A 273 4.60 -22.51 -16.71
CA SER A 273 4.01 -23.23 -17.84
C SER A 273 3.49 -22.31 -18.96
N ARG A 274 3.22 -21.04 -18.64
CA ARG A 274 2.81 -20.02 -19.63
C ARG A 274 4.00 -19.47 -20.44
N LEU A 275 5.23 -19.70 -20.01
CA LEU A 275 6.44 -19.20 -20.67
C LEU A 275 6.90 -20.15 -21.77
N GLN A 276 6.75 -19.72 -23.03
CA GLN A 276 7.21 -20.48 -24.18
C GLN A 276 8.73 -20.48 -24.30
N ASN A 277 9.30 -21.65 -24.51
CA ASN A 277 10.73 -21.83 -24.71
C ASN A 277 11.24 -21.04 -25.93
N GLY A 278 12.38 -20.38 -25.79
CA GLY A 278 13.03 -19.54 -26.80
C GLY A 278 12.45 -18.13 -26.91
N ARG A 279 11.36 -17.80 -26.20
CA ARG A 279 10.72 -16.48 -26.28
C ARG A 279 11.34 -15.48 -25.28
N PRO A 280 11.56 -14.21 -25.69
CA PRO A 280 11.95 -13.13 -24.78
C PRO A 280 10.71 -12.55 -24.09
N TYR A 281 10.85 -12.29 -22.79
CA TYR A 281 9.81 -11.74 -21.93
C TYR A 281 10.27 -10.45 -21.25
N THR A 282 9.32 -9.55 -21.01
CA THR A 282 9.51 -8.34 -20.20
C THR A 282 8.38 -8.22 -19.18
N MET A 283 8.72 -8.15 -17.89
CA MET A 283 7.78 -7.86 -16.82
C MET A 283 7.97 -6.44 -16.30
N ARG A 284 6.87 -5.72 -16.09
CA ARG A 284 6.88 -4.35 -15.56
C ARG A 284 5.65 -4.08 -14.68
N LEU A 285 5.75 -3.04 -13.86
CA LEU A 285 4.60 -2.55 -13.09
C LEU A 285 3.63 -1.84 -14.02
N ARG A 286 2.33 -2.16 -13.92
CA ARG A 286 1.27 -1.54 -14.73
C ARG A 286 0.84 -0.17 -14.21
N SER A 287 0.91 0.04 -12.89
CA SER A 287 0.45 1.26 -12.22
C SER A 287 1.44 1.76 -11.16
N GLN A 288 1.31 3.02 -10.77
CA GLN A 288 1.99 3.59 -9.59
C GLN A 288 1.39 3.08 -8.27
N ASP A 289 0.16 2.56 -8.30
CA ASP A 289 -0.56 2.04 -7.13
C ASP A 289 -0.27 0.55 -6.91
N TRP A 290 0.15 0.18 -5.69
CA TRP A 290 0.65 -1.18 -5.39
C TRP A 290 -0.32 -2.10 -4.67
N ALA A 291 -1.39 -1.55 -4.12
CA ALA A 291 -2.47 -2.32 -3.54
C ALA A 291 -3.66 -2.21 -4.48
N SER A 292 -4.27 -3.35 -4.83
CA SER A 292 -5.61 -3.31 -5.39
C SER A 292 -6.52 -2.64 -4.37
N ASN A 293 -7.51 -1.89 -4.85
CA ASN A 293 -8.61 -1.39 -4.02
C ASN A 293 -9.43 -2.59 -3.53
N LEU A 294 -8.90 -3.37 -2.59
CA LEU A 294 -9.65 -4.42 -1.93
C LEU A 294 -10.74 -3.73 -1.10
N PRO A 295 -12.03 -4.10 -1.30
CA PRO A 295 -13.10 -3.59 -0.47
C PRO A 295 -12.99 -4.26 0.89
N SER A 296 -12.23 -3.65 1.81
CA SER A 296 -12.11 -4.11 3.19
C SER A 296 -12.44 -2.96 4.14
N GLN A 297 -13.27 -3.30 5.11
CA GLN A 297 -13.98 -2.41 6.03
C GLN A 297 -13.04 -1.56 6.91
N ASP A 298 -13.50 -0.34 7.16
CA ASP A 298 -13.31 0.51 8.35
C ASP A 298 -11.92 1.05 8.75
N LEU A 299 -10.84 0.74 8.05
CA LEU A 299 -9.58 1.51 8.14
C LEU A 299 -9.00 1.64 6.73
N SER A 300 -8.91 2.85 6.17
CA SER A 300 -8.24 3.06 4.89
C SER A 300 -6.76 2.69 5.06
N PRO A 301 -6.27 1.56 4.49
CA PRO A 301 -4.85 1.24 4.58
C PRO A 301 -4.07 2.37 3.92
N ALA A 302 -2.99 2.81 4.55
CA ALA A 302 -2.11 3.83 3.97
C ALA A 302 -1.75 3.42 2.54
N LYS A 303 -2.08 4.27 1.57
CA LYS A 303 -1.91 3.95 0.16
C LYS A 303 -0.42 4.05 -0.18
N LEU A 304 0.16 2.90 -0.47
CA LEU A 304 1.56 2.78 -0.91
C LEU A 304 1.66 3.17 -2.38
N ILE A 305 2.47 4.18 -2.69
CA ILE A 305 2.64 4.70 -4.04
C ILE A 305 4.09 4.56 -4.48
N ASN A 306 4.30 4.12 -5.72
CA ASN A 306 5.61 4.19 -6.34
C ASN A 306 6.02 5.64 -6.58
N GLN A 307 7.14 6.04 -5.98
CA GLN A 307 7.65 7.39 -6.19
C GLN A 307 8.12 7.65 -7.63
N LYS A 308 8.45 6.62 -8.43
CA LYS A 308 8.97 6.80 -9.80
C LYS A 308 8.26 5.90 -10.81
N LEU A 309 7.82 6.51 -11.92
CA LEU A 309 7.24 5.80 -13.07
C LEU A 309 8.18 4.74 -13.69
N SER A 310 9.50 4.93 -13.59
CA SER A 310 10.48 3.97 -14.09
C SER A 310 10.86 2.98 -12.98
N ALA A 311 9.95 2.09 -12.60
CA ALA A 311 10.13 1.09 -11.55
C ALA A 311 11.13 -0.03 -11.92
N GLY A 312 12.01 0.18 -12.90
CA GLY A 312 12.75 -0.90 -13.56
C GLY A 312 11.84 -1.77 -14.44
N LYS A 313 12.44 -2.77 -15.08
CA LYS A 313 11.77 -3.85 -15.79
C LYS A 313 12.61 -5.11 -15.70
N ALA A 314 11.97 -6.25 -15.51
CA ALA A 314 12.64 -7.54 -15.57
C ALA A 314 12.59 -8.05 -17.01
N THR A 315 13.74 -8.40 -17.59
CA THR A 315 13.84 -8.92 -18.96
C THR A 315 14.58 -10.24 -18.94
N PHE A 316 14.00 -11.27 -19.55
CA PHE A 316 14.60 -12.60 -19.58
C PHE A 316 14.10 -13.39 -20.78
N THR A 317 14.81 -14.45 -21.15
CA THR A 317 14.37 -15.42 -22.17
C THR A 317 14.06 -16.75 -21.49
N SER A 318 12.99 -17.43 -21.89
CA SER A 318 12.72 -18.79 -21.40
C SER A 318 13.53 -19.81 -22.18
N ALA A 319 14.17 -20.76 -21.50
CA ALA A 319 14.90 -21.87 -22.12
C ALA A 319 14.37 -23.21 -21.60
N PRO A 320 14.30 -24.26 -22.44
CA PRO A 320 13.81 -25.56 -22.01
C PRO A 320 14.72 -26.20 -20.95
N ALA A 321 16.03 -26.12 -21.18
CA ALA A 321 17.08 -26.53 -20.27
C ALA A 321 18.34 -25.73 -20.62
N LEU A 322 19.08 -25.27 -19.62
CA LEU A 322 20.42 -24.73 -19.83
C LEU A 322 21.44 -25.84 -20.02
N THR A 323 22.45 -25.56 -20.84
CA THR A 323 23.62 -26.42 -20.96
C THR A 323 24.55 -26.14 -19.78
N TRP A 324 24.77 -27.14 -18.94
CA TRP A 324 25.61 -27.02 -17.74
C TRP A 324 27.07 -27.39 -18.03
N PRO A 325 28.04 -26.67 -17.43
CA PRO A 325 29.45 -27.02 -17.56
C PRO A 325 29.73 -28.39 -16.97
N PRO A 326 30.72 -29.12 -17.49
CA PRO A 326 31.24 -30.27 -16.78
C PRO A 326 31.82 -29.84 -15.43
N ILE A 327 31.90 -30.82 -14.53
CA ILE A 327 32.59 -30.64 -13.26
C ILE A 327 34.10 -30.67 -13.54
N ILE A 328 34.80 -29.64 -13.07
CA ILE A 328 36.27 -29.58 -13.12
C ILE A 328 36.79 -29.73 -11.69
N GLU A 329 37.49 -30.82 -11.43
CA GLU A 329 38.15 -31.03 -10.14
C GLU A 329 39.42 -30.18 -10.10
N THR A 330 39.46 -29.17 -9.23
CA THR A 330 40.65 -28.34 -9.02
C THR A 330 41.31 -28.70 -7.70
N ARG A 331 42.61 -29.01 -7.75
CA ARG A 331 43.42 -29.35 -6.57
C ARG A 331 44.56 -28.37 -6.37
N LEU A 332 44.89 -28.13 -5.10
CA LEU A 332 46.03 -27.31 -4.70
C LEU A 332 47.02 -28.16 -3.92
N ARG A 333 48.29 -28.08 -4.30
CA ARG A 333 49.38 -28.79 -3.63
C ARG A 333 50.58 -27.89 -3.47
N ARG A 334 51.31 -28.08 -2.38
CA ARG A 334 52.64 -27.46 -2.25
C ARG A 334 53.62 -28.27 -3.07
N GLN A 335 54.34 -27.62 -3.97
CA GLN A 335 55.46 -28.23 -4.65
C GLN A 335 56.73 -28.00 -3.83
N LEU A 336 57.45 -29.08 -3.53
CA LEU A 336 58.78 -28.98 -2.93
C LEU A 336 59.75 -28.57 -4.04
N SER A 337 60.34 -27.38 -3.91
CA SER A 337 61.44 -26.97 -4.77
C SER A 337 62.76 -27.40 -4.12
N ASP A 338 63.68 -27.94 -4.91
CA ASP A 338 65.06 -28.22 -4.47
C ASP A 338 65.81 -26.92 -4.10
N ASP A 339 65.33 -25.78 -4.58
CA ASP A 339 65.84 -24.44 -4.26
C ASP A 339 64.98 -23.82 -3.14
N ASN A 340 65.54 -23.72 -1.93
CA ASN A 340 64.83 -23.31 -0.70
C ASN A 340 64.24 -21.88 -0.72
N ASP A 341 64.46 -21.12 -1.79
CA ASP A 341 64.09 -19.70 -1.87
C ASP A 341 62.70 -19.46 -2.49
N HIS A 342 62.02 -20.50 -2.99
CA HIS A 342 60.71 -20.37 -3.63
C HIS A 342 59.66 -21.30 -3.03
N VAL A 343 58.56 -20.70 -2.54
CA VAL A 343 57.34 -21.43 -2.22
C VAL A 343 56.50 -21.53 -3.50
N LEU A 344 56.48 -22.73 -4.09
CA LEU A 344 55.70 -23.04 -5.27
C LEU A 344 54.39 -23.74 -4.88
N LEU A 345 53.30 -23.25 -5.44
CA LEU A 345 51.98 -23.86 -5.35
C LEU A 345 51.66 -24.49 -6.70
N GLU A 346 51.46 -25.80 -6.70
CA GLU A 346 50.94 -26.56 -7.83
C GLU A 346 49.42 -26.50 -7.79
N ILE A 347 48.82 -26.13 -8.92
CA ILE A 347 47.37 -26.11 -9.12
C ILE A 347 47.09 -27.02 -10.31
N SER A 348 46.23 -28.02 -10.11
CA SER A 348 45.80 -28.92 -11.19
C SER A 348 44.30 -28.81 -11.40
N ALA A 349 43.86 -28.64 -12.64
CA ALA A 349 42.46 -28.69 -13.03
C ALA A 349 42.23 -29.93 -13.92
N LEU A 350 41.39 -30.85 -13.45
CA LEU A 350 41.07 -32.09 -14.13
C LEU A 350 39.63 -32.03 -14.65
N ASN A 351 39.46 -32.24 -15.95
CA ASN A 351 38.14 -32.45 -16.53
C ASN A 351 37.68 -33.89 -16.24
N THR A 352 36.61 -34.03 -15.46
CA THR A 352 36.05 -35.33 -15.08
C THR A 352 34.97 -35.81 -16.03
N SER A 353 34.60 -35.04 -17.06
CA SER A 353 33.63 -35.48 -18.08
C SER A 353 34.28 -36.32 -19.17
N GLU A 354 33.45 -36.98 -19.98
CA GLU A 354 33.88 -37.78 -21.12
C GLU A 354 34.25 -36.94 -22.35
N GLU A 355 33.75 -35.71 -22.43
CA GLU A 355 33.97 -34.81 -23.56
C GLU A 355 35.01 -33.72 -23.24
N PRO A 356 35.82 -33.30 -24.23
CA PRO A 356 36.71 -32.16 -24.08
C PRO A 356 35.90 -30.87 -23.93
N VAL A 357 36.45 -29.95 -23.12
CA VAL A 357 35.87 -28.62 -22.94
C VAL A 357 36.91 -27.55 -23.11
N THR A 358 36.56 -26.52 -23.88
CA THR A 358 37.41 -25.35 -24.10
C THR A 358 36.94 -24.22 -23.20
N VAL A 359 37.89 -23.57 -22.53
CA VAL A 359 37.63 -22.52 -21.52
C VAL A 359 38.45 -21.28 -21.80
N GLN A 360 37.90 -20.10 -21.51
CA GLN A 360 38.59 -18.83 -21.66
C GLN A 360 39.43 -18.51 -20.41
N THR A 361 40.75 -18.52 -20.53
CA THR A 361 41.65 -18.38 -19.39
C THR A 361 42.01 -16.93 -19.07
N HIS A 362 41.81 -15.96 -19.95
CA HIS A 362 42.02 -14.54 -19.63
C HIS A 362 41.20 -13.60 -20.53
N GLY A 363 41.22 -12.30 -20.23
CA GLY A 363 40.41 -11.31 -20.93
C GLY A 363 38.97 -11.22 -20.40
N PRO A 364 38.11 -10.40 -21.04
CA PRO A 364 36.75 -10.17 -20.55
C PRO A 364 35.94 -11.46 -20.57
N GLN A 365 35.37 -11.81 -19.43
CA GLN A 365 34.60 -13.03 -19.24
C GLN A 365 33.12 -12.76 -19.41
N ARG A 366 32.42 -13.67 -20.09
CA ARG A 366 30.99 -13.53 -20.35
C ARG A 366 30.29 -14.84 -20.07
N PHE A 367 29.41 -14.84 -19.09
CA PHE A 367 28.55 -15.97 -18.76
C PHE A 367 27.37 -15.43 -17.97
N LEU A 368 26.42 -16.29 -17.70
CA LEU A 368 25.23 -15.98 -16.94
C LEU A 368 25.63 -15.61 -15.51
N THR A 369 25.38 -14.35 -15.15
CA THR A 369 25.61 -13.81 -13.81
C THR A 369 24.29 -13.37 -13.21
N PRO A 370 24.11 -13.51 -11.88
CA PRO A 370 22.94 -12.97 -11.24
C PRO A 370 22.99 -11.44 -11.36
N SER A 371 21.95 -10.84 -11.91
CA SER A 371 21.73 -9.40 -11.92
C SER A 371 21.57 -8.93 -10.49
N ASP A 372 22.49 -8.11 -10.01
CA ASP A 372 22.26 -7.32 -8.80
C ASP A 372 21.49 -6.06 -9.21
N PRO A 373 20.25 -5.85 -8.69
CA PRO A 373 19.46 -4.64 -8.96
C PRO A 373 20.17 -3.34 -8.58
N PHE A 374 21.23 -3.39 -7.76
CA PHE A 374 21.89 -2.20 -7.21
C PHE A 374 23.31 -1.96 -7.66
N PHE A 375 23.90 -2.82 -8.51
CA PHE A 375 25.30 -2.72 -8.94
C PHE A 375 26.18 -2.26 -7.78
N ARG A 376 26.33 -3.10 -6.74
CA ARG A 376 27.19 -2.71 -5.61
C ARG A 376 28.59 -2.39 -6.16
N PRO A 377 29.15 -1.20 -5.88
CA PRO A 377 30.47 -0.85 -6.37
C PRO A 377 31.49 -1.88 -5.89
N GLY A 378 32.11 -2.60 -6.84
CA GLY A 378 33.02 -3.73 -6.58
C GLY A 378 32.54 -5.09 -7.09
N GLN A 379 31.31 -5.20 -7.60
CA GLN A 379 30.71 -6.43 -8.14
C GLN A 379 30.78 -6.50 -9.68
N ASP A 380 31.80 -5.88 -10.28
CA ASP A 380 32.08 -5.93 -11.72
C ASP A 380 32.83 -7.21 -12.09
N ASP A 381 32.34 -8.39 -11.69
CA ASP A 381 32.94 -9.68 -12.09
C ASP A 381 32.85 -9.88 -13.61
N ILE A 382 31.91 -9.20 -14.29
CA ILE A 382 31.78 -9.17 -15.76
C ILE A 382 32.98 -8.47 -16.43
N SER A 383 33.75 -7.68 -15.68
CA SER A 383 34.98 -7.02 -16.14
C SER A 383 36.24 -7.68 -15.56
N ASP A 384 36.18 -8.92 -15.05
CA ASP A 384 37.38 -9.60 -14.55
C ASP A 384 38.26 -10.12 -15.70
N HIS A 385 39.16 -9.27 -16.17
CA HIS A 385 40.13 -9.58 -17.24
C HIS A 385 41.31 -10.45 -16.81
N ARG A 386 41.43 -10.78 -15.51
CA ARG A 386 42.63 -11.44 -14.99
C ARG A 386 42.76 -12.85 -15.52
N ALA A 387 44.00 -13.26 -15.74
CA ALA A 387 44.33 -14.64 -16.04
C ALA A 387 43.82 -15.56 -14.93
N ARG A 388 43.17 -16.63 -15.36
CA ARG A 388 42.77 -17.79 -14.57
C ARG A 388 43.99 -18.64 -14.30
N LEU A 389 43.94 -19.44 -13.24
CA LEU A 389 45.08 -20.23 -12.80
C LEU A 389 45.39 -21.42 -13.73
N ILE A 390 44.50 -21.71 -14.67
CA ILE A 390 44.70 -22.69 -15.74
C ILE A 390 45.26 -22.07 -17.04
N ASP A 391 45.54 -20.76 -17.04
CA ASP A 391 46.17 -20.08 -18.19
C ASP A 391 47.62 -20.53 -18.34
N VAL A 392 47.91 -21.58 -19.12
CA VAL A 392 49.27 -22.06 -19.32
C VAL A 392 50.14 -21.13 -20.16
N ALA A 393 49.55 -20.26 -20.98
CA ALA A 393 50.27 -19.35 -21.86
C ALA A 393 50.89 -18.17 -21.10
N SER A 394 50.28 -17.75 -20.00
CA SER A 394 50.79 -16.66 -19.17
C SER A 394 51.86 -17.13 -18.18
N GLU A 395 53.14 -16.91 -18.51
CA GLU A 395 54.27 -17.11 -17.57
C GLU A 395 54.13 -16.30 -16.28
N ARG A 396 53.35 -15.21 -16.33
CA ARG A 396 53.10 -14.28 -15.22
C ARG A 396 51.65 -14.32 -14.76
N ALA A 397 50.99 -15.48 -14.74
CA ALA A 397 49.71 -15.54 -14.05
C ALA A 397 49.93 -15.15 -12.59
N ALA A 398 49.52 -13.93 -12.28
CA ALA A 398 49.46 -13.46 -10.92
C ALA A 398 48.61 -14.46 -10.12
N PRO A 399 48.84 -14.60 -8.80
CA PRO A 399 47.98 -15.38 -7.92
C PRO A 399 46.63 -14.66 -7.71
N SER A 400 45.93 -14.39 -8.82
CA SER A 400 44.75 -13.52 -8.96
C SER A 400 43.52 -14.07 -8.23
N ALA A 401 43.48 -15.38 -8.03
CA ALA A 401 42.42 -16.09 -7.33
C ALA A 401 42.89 -16.74 -6.02
N VAL A 402 44.12 -16.46 -5.56
CA VAL A 402 44.66 -17.06 -4.34
C VAL A 402 44.50 -16.11 -3.17
N GLN A 403 44.04 -16.65 -2.04
CA GLN A 403 43.88 -15.93 -0.79
C GLN A 403 44.76 -16.57 0.29
N VAL A 404 45.31 -15.75 1.19
CA VAL A 404 46.07 -16.21 2.35
C VAL A 404 45.25 -15.96 3.62
N ILE A 405 45.07 -17.00 4.41
CA ILE A 405 44.41 -16.98 5.71
C ILE A 405 45.42 -17.28 6.82
N ASP A 406 45.30 -16.60 7.95
CA ASP A 406 45.99 -17.00 9.17
C ASP A 406 45.22 -18.18 9.78
N LEU A 407 45.89 -19.31 9.97
CA LEU A 407 45.26 -20.53 10.48
C LEU A 407 44.92 -20.43 11.96
N ALA A 408 45.59 -19.57 12.73
CA ALA A 408 45.30 -19.40 14.14
C ALA A 408 44.02 -18.59 14.38
N SER A 409 43.82 -17.51 13.62
CA SER A 409 42.64 -16.64 13.74
C SER A 409 41.50 -16.98 12.77
N GLY A 410 41.78 -17.74 11.72
CA GLY A 410 40.86 -17.94 10.59
C GLY A 410 40.66 -16.70 9.72
N SER A 411 41.38 -15.61 9.98
CA SER A 411 41.20 -14.34 9.29
C SER A 411 41.95 -14.28 7.96
N VAL A 412 41.39 -13.57 6.99
CA VAL A 412 42.06 -13.31 5.71
C VAL A 412 43.13 -12.25 5.93
N VAL A 413 44.41 -12.62 5.75
CA VAL A 413 45.56 -11.71 5.90
C VAL A 413 46.04 -11.13 4.57
N ARG A 414 45.79 -11.84 3.46
CA ARG A 414 45.97 -11.32 2.10
C ARG A 414 44.77 -11.72 1.27
N ASP A 415 43.99 -10.71 0.89
CA ASP A 415 42.85 -10.90 0.01
C ASP A 415 43.26 -10.87 -1.46
N ILE A 416 42.37 -11.39 -2.32
CA ILE A 416 42.53 -11.28 -3.77
C ILE A 416 42.59 -9.81 -4.19
N PRO A 417 43.53 -9.43 -5.08
CA PRO A 417 43.56 -8.07 -5.60
C PRO A 417 42.22 -7.70 -6.24
N ARG A 418 41.74 -6.47 -6.05
CA ARG A 418 40.54 -6.01 -6.76
C ARG A 418 40.79 -6.03 -8.27
N PRO A 419 39.81 -6.42 -9.09
CA PRO A 419 39.96 -6.34 -10.53
C PRO A 419 40.25 -4.89 -10.92
N THR A 420 41.29 -4.69 -11.73
CA THR A 420 41.55 -3.39 -12.33
C THR A 420 40.48 -3.14 -13.39
N SER A 421 39.79 -2.00 -13.32
CA SER A 421 38.89 -1.57 -14.38
C SER A 421 39.68 -1.45 -15.68
N ALA A 422 39.44 -2.33 -16.65
CA ALA A 422 40.01 -2.15 -17.97
C ALA A 422 39.27 -1.02 -18.68
N SER A 423 39.98 -0.30 -19.55
CA SER A 423 39.40 0.75 -20.38
C SER A 423 38.21 0.19 -21.17
N LEU A 424 37.09 0.92 -21.18
CA LEU A 424 35.94 0.65 -22.04
C LEU A 424 36.41 0.64 -23.51
N THR A 425 36.73 -0.53 -24.05
CA THR A 425 37.06 -0.67 -25.46
C THR A 425 35.76 -0.58 -26.26
N GLN A 426 35.35 0.63 -26.62
CA GLN A 426 34.29 0.82 -27.61
C GLN A 426 34.77 0.26 -28.95
N GLY A 427 33.99 -0.66 -29.53
CA GLY A 427 34.14 -1.10 -30.93
C GLY A 427 35.00 -2.33 -31.19
N HIS A 428 35.50 -3.04 -30.17
CA HIS A 428 36.21 -4.31 -30.38
C HIS A 428 35.27 -5.52 -30.33
N ASP A 429 35.54 -6.50 -31.19
CA ASP A 429 34.92 -7.81 -31.16
C ASP A 429 35.17 -8.45 -29.78
N LYS A 430 34.08 -8.85 -29.13
CA LYS A 430 34.03 -9.38 -27.76
C LYS A 430 34.33 -10.87 -27.69
N ARG A 431 34.34 -11.57 -28.84
CA ARG A 431 34.61 -13.00 -28.91
C ARG A 431 36.05 -13.29 -28.42
N PRO A 432 36.25 -14.32 -27.57
CA PRO A 432 37.59 -14.69 -27.12
C PRO A 432 38.48 -15.03 -28.31
N LYS A 433 39.77 -14.73 -28.15
CA LYS A 433 40.79 -15.14 -29.11
C LYS A 433 41.36 -16.49 -28.76
N GLN A 434 41.91 -17.21 -29.73
CA GLN A 434 42.60 -18.49 -29.54
C GLN A 434 43.66 -18.42 -28.44
N GLU A 435 44.48 -17.35 -28.40
CA GLU A 435 45.51 -17.14 -27.36
C GLU A 435 44.96 -17.10 -25.92
N SER A 436 43.67 -16.83 -25.77
CA SER A 436 42.97 -16.76 -24.48
C SER A 436 42.21 -18.04 -24.12
N LEU A 437 42.36 -19.13 -24.88
CA LEU A 437 41.65 -20.38 -24.67
C LEU A 437 42.60 -21.50 -24.25
N VAL A 438 42.06 -22.45 -23.49
CA VAL A 438 42.70 -23.73 -23.17
C VAL A 438 41.66 -24.84 -23.33
N THR A 439 42.05 -25.98 -23.89
CA THR A 439 41.24 -27.19 -23.90
C THR A 439 41.59 -28.06 -22.70
N LEU A 440 40.57 -28.43 -21.93
CA LEU A 440 40.64 -29.39 -20.84
C LEU A 440 40.21 -30.76 -21.37
N MET A 441 41.19 -31.62 -21.64
CA MET A 441 40.93 -32.97 -22.14
C MET A 441 40.39 -33.88 -21.02
N PRO A 442 39.47 -34.81 -21.33
CA PRO A 442 38.96 -35.80 -20.39
C PRO A 442 40.07 -36.57 -19.68
N GLY A 443 40.08 -36.58 -18.36
CA GLY A 443 41.04 -37.37 -17.57
C GLY A 443 42.49 -36.84 -17.58
N GLU A 444 42.78 -35.76 -18.30
CA GLU A 444 44.12 -35.17 -18.37
C GLU A 444 44.15 -33.85 -17.59
N PRO A 445 44.90 -33.77 -16.47
CA PRO A 445 44.95 -32.56 -15.68
C PRO A 445 45.84 -31.50 -16.34
N VAL A 446 45.33 -30.28 -16.43
CA VAL A 446 46.15 -29.10 -16.71
C VAL A 446 46.79 -28.66 -15.40
N VAL A 447 48.12 -28.70 -15.35
CA VAL A 447 48.91 -28.37 -14.16
C VAL A 447 49.64 -27.05 -14.35
N LYS A 448 49.55 -26.18 -13.35
CA LYS A 448 50.29 -24.92 -13.30
C LYS A 448 50.95 -24.71 -11.95
N ASN A 449 52.22 -24.34 -11.98
CA ASN A 449 52.97 -23.94 -10.79
C ASN A 449 53.01 -22.42 -10.71
N ILE A 450 52.65 -21.89 -9.54
CA ILE A 450 52.73 -20.45 -9.26
C ILE A 450 53.65 -20.19 -8.08
N ASN A 451 54.47 -19.15 -8.19
CA ASN A 451 55.30 -18.70 -7.08
C ASN A 451 54.48 -17.79 -6.16
N VAL A 452 54.29 -18.22 -4.91
CA VAL A 452 53.52 -17.48 -3.90
C VAL A 452 54.40 -16.74 -2.90
N ALA A 453 55.72 -16.72 -3.08
CA ALA A 453 56.65 -16.05 -2.16
C ALA A 453 56.29 -14.57 -1.95
N ASN A 454 55.90 -13.88 -3.02
CA ASN A 454 55.48 -12.48 -2.95
C ASN A 454 54.18 -12.26 -2.15
N LEU A 455 53.27 -13.24 -2.13
CA LEU A 455 52.05 -13.16 -1.30
C LEU A 455 52.37 -13.29 0.19
N LEU A 456 53.36 -14.12 0.51
CA LEU A 456 53.76 -14.41 1.88
C LEU A 456 54.72 -13.35 2.47
N ASN A 457 55.33 -12.53 1.61
CA ASN A 457 56.29 -11.52 2.03
C ASN A 457 55.65 -10.48 2.97
N GLY A 458 56.37 -10.17 4.06
CA GLY A 458 55.96 -9.18 5.06
C GLY A 458 54.84 -9.66 6.00
N LEU A 459 54.45 -10.94 5.94
CA LEU A 459 53.63 -11.55 6.98
C LEU A 459 54.48 -11.82 8.23
N SER A 460 53.87 -11.74 9.42
CA SER A 460 54.52 -12.13 10.66
C SER A 460 54.78 -13.63 10.71
N ASP A 461 55.71 -14.05 11.56
CA ASP A 461 56.00 -15.47 11.76
C ASP A 461 54.76 -16.21 12.25
N GLY A 462 54.47 -17.37 11.65
CA GLY A 462 53.24 -18.10 11.90
C GLY A 462 52.90 -19.16 10.85
N LYS A 463 51.77 -19.84 11.06
CA LYS A 463 51.19 -20.81 10.12
C LYS A 463 50.05 -20.17 9.34
N TYR A 464 50.09 -20.28 8.02
CA TYR A 464 49.11 -19.72 7.12
C TYR A 464 48.55 -20.77 6.17
N GLY A 465 47.30 -20.60 5.78
CA GLY A 465 46.63 -21.39 4.76
C GLY A 465 46.58 -20.61 3.45
N ILE A 466 46.89 -21.28 2.35
CA ILE A 466 46.71 -20.77 1.00
C ILE A 466 45.52 -21.50 0.40
N ARG A 467 44.51 -20.77 -0.06
CA ARG A 467 43.30 -21.34 -0.66
C ARG A 467 42.91 -20.65 -1.96
N LEU A 468 42.12 -21.35 -2.76
CA LEU A 468 41.55 -20.83 -3.99
C LEU A 468 40.21 -20.14 -3.73
N VAL A 469 40.04 -18.93 -4.25
CA VAL A 469 38.72 -18.27 -4.33
C VAL A 469 38.01 -18.77 -5.60
N PRO A 470 36.75 -19.23 -5.51
CA PRO A 470 35.98 -19.68 -6.66
C PRO A 470 35.95 -18.63 -7.78
N ARG A 471 36.23 -19.06 -9.01
CA ARG A 471 36.23 -18.18 -10.20
C ARG A 471 35.51 -18.83 -11.37
N GLY A 472 34.51 -18.13 -11.89
CA GLY A 472 33.82 -18.50 -13.12
C GLY A 472 34.68 -18.24 -14.36
N THR A 473 34.55 -19.10 -15.36
CA THR A 473 35.09 -18.93 -16.71
C THR A 473 34.02 -19.19 -17.77
N TRP A 474 34.09 -18.46 -18.89
CA TRP A 474 33.37 -18.84 -20.10
C TRP A 474 33.93 -20.17 -20.62
N TRP A 475 33.06 -20.96 -21.26
CA TRP A 475 33.40 -22.29 -21.74
C TRP A 475 32.49 -22.70 -22.91
N CYS A 476 32.94 -23.70 -23.67
CA CYS A 476 32.12 -24.43 -24.64
C CYS A 476 32.59 -25.89 -24.77
N THR A 477 31.69 -26.78 -25.19
CA THR A 477 32.03 -28.17 -25.52
C THR A 477 32.90 -28.26 -26.77
N GLY A 478 33.83 -29.22 -26.77
CA GLY A 478 34.75 -29.48 -27.87
C GLY A 478 36.17 -28.98 -27.60
N THR A 479 37.07 -29.27 -28.54
CA THR A 479 38.44 -28.76 -28.49
C THR A 479 38.51 -27.31 -28.97
N MET A 480 39.67 -26.69 -28.79
CA MET A 480 39.91 -25.33 -29.24
C MET A 480 39.81 -25.22 -30.76
N GLU A 481 40.23 -26.24 -31.49
CA GLU A 481 40.08 -26.33 -32.94
C GLU A 481 38.61 -26.31 -33.37
N ASP A 482 37.72 -26.96 -32.59
CA ASP A 482 36.29 -26.90 -32.85
C ASP A 482 35.68 -25.54 -32.51
N ALA A 483 36.30 -24.81 -31.58
CA ALA A 483 35.76 -23.57 -31.02
C ALA A 483 36.10 -22.33 -31.86
N ILE A 484 37.19 -22.37 -32.64
CA ILE A 484 37.74 -21.24 -33.39
C ILE A 484 37.27 -21.25 -34.85
N GLU A 485 37.12 -20.07 -35.46
CA GLU A 485 36.82 -19.92 -36.88
C GLU A 485 37.93 -20.52 -37.76
N GLU A 486 37.57 -21.24 -38.84
CA GLU A 486 38.55 -21.90 -39.72
C GLU A 486 39.59 -20.93 -40.34
N GLU A 487 39.17 -19.71 -40.67
CA GLU A 487 40.02 -18.66 -41.24
C GLU A 487 40.34 -17.52 -40.25
N GLY A 488 39.98 -17.68 -38.97
CA GLY A 488 40.05 -16.61 -37.94
C GLY A 488 40.86 -16.98 -36.70
N ASP A 489 41.04 -16.01 -35.80
CA ASP A 489 41.71 -16.19 -34.50
C ASP A 489 40.74 -16.17 -33.31
N ARG A 490 39.43 -16.26 -33.57
CA ARG A 490 38.37 -16.05 -32.58
C ARG A 490 37.37 -17.18 -32.52
N VAL A 491 36.69 -17.25 -31.39
CA VAL A 491 35.58 -18.18 -31.18
C VAL A 491 34.48 -17.93 -32.23
N VAL A 492 33.98 -19.02 -32.81
CA VAL A 492 32.84 -19.05 -33.73
C VAL A 492 31.63 -18.35 -33.08
N GLU A 493 30.95 -17.46 -33.81
CA GLU A 493 29.90 -16.59 -33.24
C GLU A 493 28.77 -17.38 -32.59
N GLU A 494 28.36 -18.50 -33.20
CA GLU A 494 27.30 -19.38 -32.70
C GLU A 494 27.66 -20.06 -31.37
N LYS A 495 28.95 -20.29 -31.12
CA LYS A 495 29.44 -20.87 -29.86
C LYS A 495 29.60 -19.81 -28.77
N PHE A 496 29.81 -18.54 -29.14
CA PHE A 496 30.04 -17.46 -28.18
C PHE A 496 28.75 -16.98 -27.50
N ARG A 497 28.26 -17.80 -26.58
CA ARG A 497 27.04 -17.55 -25.81
C ARG A 497 27.33 -16.92 -24.46
N ALA A 498 26.56 -15.90 -24.09
CA ALA A 498 26.63 -15.23 -22.79
C ALA A 498 25.54 -15.70 -21.81
N ASP A 499 24.66 -16.59 -22.26
CA ASP A 499 23.51 -17.11 -21.53
C ASP A 499 23.75 -18.51 -20.95
N ILE A 500 25.01 -18.92 -20.84
CA ILE A 500 25.44 -20.19 -20.22
C ILE A 500 25.91 -19.98 -18.78
N PRO A 501 25.67 -20.93 -17.85
CA PRO A 501 26.27 -20.90 -16.52
C PRO A 501 27.82 -20.88 -16.59
N PRO A 502 28.51 -20.23 -15.64
CA PRO A 502 29.97 -20.27 -15.60
C PRO A 502 30.49 -21.67 -15.27
N LEU A 503 31.57 -22.09 -15.93
CA LEU A 503 32.38 -23.18 -15.44
C LEU A 503 33.17 -22.67 -14.22
N MET A 504 33.05 -23.37 -13.09
CA MET A 504 33.64 -22.93 -11.83
C MET A 504 34.99 -23.58 -11.59
N LEU A 505 36.03 -22.75 -11.49
CA LEU A 505 37.34 -23.16 -10.96
C LEU A 505 37.34 -22.89 -9.46
N GLN A 506 37.20 -23.94 -8.67
CA GLN A 506 37.14 -23.86 -7.23
C GLN A 506 37.75 -25.11 -6.59
N SER A 507 38.28 -24.95 -5.39
CA SER A 507 38.89 -26.03 -4.62
C SER A 507 38.63 -25.80 -3.14
N GLU A 508 38.38 -26.88 -2.42
CA GLU A 508 38.26 -26.88 -0.96
C GLU A 508 39.62 -27.07 -0.27
N ASP A 509 40.66 -27.39 -1.04
CA ASP A 509 42.01 -27.62 -0.53
C ASP A 509 42.57 -26.34 0.12
N ILE A 510 43.20 -26.51 1.29
CA ILE A 510 43.98 -25.47 1.97
C ILE A 510 45.41 -25.97 2.09
N VAL A 511 46.35 -25.23 1.49
CA VAL A 511 47.77 -25.56 1.55
C VAL A 511 48.43 -24.80 2.69
N GLU A 512 48.93 -25.55 3.67
CA GLU A 512 49.62 -24.96 4.82
C GLU A 512 51.05 -24.52 4.46
N VAL A 513 51.41 -23.31 4.88
CA VAL A 513 52.74 -22.75 4.78
C VAL A 513 53.17 -22.13 6.10
N THR A 514 54.45 -22.27 6.44
CA THR A 514 55.02 -21.63 7.64
C THR A 514 55.88 -20.44 7.20
N VAL A 515 55.65 -19.28 7.79
CA VAL A 515 56.47 -18.07 7.59
C VAL A 515 57.40 -17.92 8.80
N ARG A 516 58.69 -17.65 8.55
CA ARG A 516 59.69 -17.33 9.57
C ARG A 516 60.60 -16.19 9.10
N ASP A 517 61.00 -15.32 10.02
CA ASP A 517 61.78 -14.12 9.73
C ASP A 517 61.16 -13.23 8.62
N GLY A 518 59.82 -13.19 8.53
CA GLY A 518 59.11 -12.45 7.49
C GLY A 518 59.28 -12.99 6.06
N LYS A 519 59.89 -14.18 5.90
CA LYS A 519 60.01 -14.92 4.64
C LYS A 519 59.26 -16.25 4.74
N GLY A 520 58.67 -16.72 3.64
CA GLY A 520 58.08 -18.06 3.61
C GLY A 520 59.19 -19.09 3.83
N ALA A 521 59.19 -19.78 4.97
CA ALA A 521 60.22 -20.75 5.31
C ALA A 521 59.78 -22.14 4.84
N GLY A 522 60.64 -22.80 4.08
CA GLY A 522 60.41 -24.10 3.48
C GLY A 522 60.29 -25.29 4.45
N GLN A 523 59.93 -25.12 5.74
CA GLN A 523 59.96 -26.23 6.69
C GLN A 523 58.64 -27.01 6.76
N ALA A 524 58.74 -28.34 6.66
CA ALA A 524 57.65 -29.29 6.52
C ALA A 524 56.96 -29.61 7.86
N SER A 525 55.63 -29.60 7.83
CA SER A 525 54.74 -30.48 8.60
C SER A 525 53.53 -30.69 7.71
N LEU A 526 53.27 -31.94 7.33
CA LEU A 526 52.26 -32.31 6.33
C LEU A 526 51.09 -32.97 7.08
N ASP A 527 50.12 -32.16 7.50
CA ASP A 527 48.83 -32.65 7.98
C ASP A 527 47.77 -32.19 6.97
N ILE A 528 47.29 -33.13 6.14
CA ILE A 528 46.10 -32.92 5.31
C ILE A 528 44.91 -33.00 6.28
N VAL A 529 44.35 -31.87 6.68
CA VAL A 529 43.08 -31.85 7.42
C VAL A 529 41.96 -32.07 6.41
N ALA A 530 41.56 -33.32 6.22
CA ALA A 530 40.29 -33.63 5.57
C ALA A 530 39.13 -33.12 6.46
N PRO A 531 38.06 -32.53 5.89
CA PRO A 531 36.88 -32.20 6.67
C PRO A 531 36.30 -33.48 7.28
N GLY A 532 36.12 -33.48 8.59
CA GLY A 532 35.66 -34.63 9.36
C GLY A 532 34.35 -35.17 8.80
N ALA A 533 34.36 -36.45 8.45
CA ALA A 533 33.14 -37.23 8.33
C ALA A 533 32.39 -37.11 9.66
N ALA A 534 31.17 -36.58 9.62
CA ALA A 534 30.24 -36.70 10.73
C ALA A 534 30.03 -38.19 10.99
N ASN A 535 30.56 -38.67 12.11
CA ASN A 535 30.19 -39.96 12.67
C ASN A 535 28.77 -39.81 13.23
N ASP A 536 27.78 -40.10 12.41
CA ASP A 536 26.48 -40.57 12.88
C ASP A 536 26.64 -42.06 13.22
N ASP A 537 27.06 -42.36 14.45
CA ASP A 537 26.74 -43.63 15.11
C ASP A 537 26.96 -43.51 16.62
N ASP A 538 25.86 -43.37 17.37
CA ASP A 538 25.44 -44.30 18.43
C ASP A 538 24.50 -43.61 19.43
N GLY A 539 23.38 -44.26 19.73
CA GLY A 539 22.63 -43.96 20.96
C GLY A 539 21.16 -44.31 20.96
N VAL A 540 20.86 -45.61 20.92
CA VAL A 540 19.60 -46.20 21.37
C VAL A 540 19.26 -45.74 22.80
N ASP A 541 18.07 -45.17 22.98
CA ASP A 541 17.02 -45.63 23.91
C ASP A 541 15.64 -45.13 23.44
#